data_AF-A0A4Z0N302-F1
#
_entry.id   AF-A0A4Z0N302-F1
#
_cell.length_a   1.000
_cell.length_b   1.000
_cell.length_c   1.000
_cell.angle_alpha   90.00
_cell.angle_beta   90.00
_cell.angle_gamma   90.00
#
_symmetry.space_group_name_H-M   'P 1'
#
loop_
_entity.id
_entity.type
_entity.pdbx_description
1 polymer ?
#
loop_
_entity_poly.entity_id
_entity_poly.type
_entity_poly.pdbx_seq_one_letter_code
_entity_poly.pdbx_strand_id
1 'polypeptide(L)'
;MDAVDAGVGEELLDSAGAVAAWLRRHLRKGEGLTHPYARKLEIANYVPEHSLWTKWTEDRLLTFGAGLLALGRPVRAASDGVKLELAGKSVTVAANRSAPGEGLPDAYLFQATASGPADYVGDSPEVVVEIIRNVLAPIPPLVEDDWVQIGFPGRRDGETTYVGSWQWDIHGEARGQEFVNRAAAATLAAIEAARKD
;
A
#
# COMPACT_ATOMS: atom_id res chain seq x y z
N MET A 1 -17.33 -23.02 -28.90
CA MET A 1 -18.23 -21.96 -28.40
C MET A 1 -17.35 -21.07 -27.55
N ASP A 2 -16.74 -20.09 -28.20
CA ASP A 2 -15.85 -19.13 -27.57
C ASP A 2 -16.72 -18.18 -26.74
N ALA A 3 -16.59 -18.28 -25.42
CA ALA A 3 -17.08 -17.27 -24.52
C ALA A 3 -16.16 -16.05 -24.70
N VAL A 4 -16.67 -15.08 -25.46
CA VAL A 4 -16.11 -13.73 -25.54
C VAL A 4 -16.08 -13.18 -24.11
N ASP A 5 -14.87 -13.04 -23.58
CA ASP A 5 -14.57 -12.34 -22.33
C ASP A 5 -15.01 -10.89 -22.52
N ALA A 6 -16.21 -10.58 -22.04
CA ALA A 6 -16.76 -9.23 -22.07
C ALA A 6 -15.90 -8.38 -21.13
N GLY A 7 -15.01 -7.58 -21.71
CA GLY A 7 -14.02 -6.78 -21.02
C GLY A 7 -14.59 -6.09 -19.77
N VAL A 8 -14.03 -6.46 -18.62
CA VAL A 8 -14.14 -5.68 -17.38
C VAL A 8 -13.50 -4.33 -17.68
N GLY A 9 -14.35 -3.40 -18.10
CA GLY A 9 -13.97 -2.17 -18.76
C GLY A 9 -13.31 -1.17 -17.83
N GLU A 10 -12.48 -0.35 -18.47
CA GLU A 10 -11.79 0.86 -18.02
C GLU A 10 -12.69 1.94 -17.37
N GLU A 11 -13.65 1.58 -16.52
CA GLU A 11 -14.53 2.52 -15.82
C GLU A 11 -13.68 3.53 -15.06
N LEU A 12 -13.87 4.82 -15.35
CA LEU A 12 -13.20 5.89 -14.64
C LEU A 12 -13.87 6.06 -13.27
N LEU A 13 -13.08 5.97 -12.21
CA LEU A 13 -13.51 6.19 -10.84
C LEU A 13 -13.12 7.60 -10.44
N ASP A 14 -14.08 8.52 -10.42
CA ASP A 14 -13.86 9.97 -10.32
C ASP A 14 -14.02 10.56 -8.91
N SER A 15 -14.35 9.73 -7.93
CA SER A 15 -14.55 10.15 -6.54
C SER A 15 -13.98 9.13 -5.56
N ALA A 16 -13.55 9.61 -4.37
CA ALA A 16 -12.98 8.74 -3.34
C ALA A 16 -13.97 7.63 -2.93
N GLY A 17 -15.27 7.95 -2.89
CA GLY A 17 -16.34 6.99 -2.65
C GLY A 17 -16.46 5.92 -3.75
N ALA A 18 -16.33 6.29 -5.02
CA ALA A 18 -16.36 5.33 -6.13
C ALA A 18 -15.17 4.36 -6.06
N VAL A 19 -13.96 4.89 -5.81
CA VAL A 19 -12.74 4.08 -5.62
C VAL A 19 -12.89 3.15 -4.42
N ALA A 20 -13.34 3.68 -3.27
CA ALA A 20 -13.53 2.89 -2.06
C ALA A 20 -14.57 1.78 -2.24
N ALA A 21 -15.71 2.10 -2.86
CA ALA A 21 -16.75 1.13 -3.15
C ALA A 21 -16.28 0.04 -4.13
N TRP A 22 -15.49 0.42 -5.14
CA TRP A 22 -14.88 -0.54 -6.07
C TRP A 22 -13.93 -1.49 -5.34
N LEU A 23 -12.94 -0.95 -4.62
CA LEU A 23 -11.95 -1.75 -3.89
C LEU A 23 -12.59 -2.66 -2.84
N ARG A 24 -13.65 -2.20 -2.16
CA ARG A 24 -14.39 -3.01 -1.19
C ARG A 24 -15.02 -4.26 -1.81
N ARG A 25 -15.48 -4.17 -3.07
CA ARG A 25 -16.07 -5.32 -3.78
C ARG A 25 -15.01 -6.24 -4.40
N HIS A 26 -13.76 -5.76 -4.52
CA HIS A 26 -12.66 -6.46 -5.20
C HIS A 26 -11.47 -6.66 -4.26
N LEU A 27 -11.74 -6.98 -2.99
CA LEU A 27 -10.70 -7.30 -2.03
C LEU A 27 -9.96 -8.56 -2.45
N ARG A 28 -8.63 -8.46 -2.54
CA ARG A 28 -7.77 -9.63 -2.68
C ARG A 28 -7.71 -10.42 -1.38
N LYS A 29 -7.37 -11.70 -1.49
CA LYS A 29 -7.25 -12.63 -0.37
C LYS A 29 -5.92 -13.36 -0.45
N GLY A 30 -5.21 -13.44 0.68
CA GLY A 30 -3.95 -14.19 0.77
C GLY A 30 -2.72 -13.42 0.29
N GLU A 31 -2.87 -12.14 -0.09
CA GLU A 31 -1.76 -11.27 -0.52
C GLU A 31 -1.44 -10.18 0.51
N GLY A 32 -1.89 -10.36 1.76
CA GLY A 32 -1.54 -9.49 2.88
C GLY A 32 -0.09 -9.67 3.34
N LEU A 33 0.29 -8.97 4.43
CA LEU A 33 1.60 -9.13 5.05
C LEU A 33 1.86 -10.61 5.39
N THR A 34 3.05 -11.11 5.05
CA THR A 34 3.41 -12.52 5.26
C THR A 34 3.72 -12.83 6.73
N HIS A 35 3.95 -11.80 7.54
CA HIS A 35 4.15 -11.92 8.98
C HIS A 35 3.28 -10.94 9.79
N PRO A 36 2.84 -11.34 10.98
CA PRO A 36 2.09 -10.48 11.89
C PRO A 36 3.03 -9.55 12.68
N TYR A 37 3.62 -8.56 12.00
CA TYR A 37 4.64 -7.67 12.58
C TYR A 37 4.17 -6.92 13.82
N ALA A 38 2.99 -6.28 13.75
CA ALA A 38 2.36 -5.59 14.87
C ALA A 38 2.31 -6.48 16.12
N ARG A 39 1.82 -7.71 15.97
CA ARG A 39 1.73 -8.68 17.08
C ARG A 39 3.10 -9.05 17.66
N LYS A 40 4.14 -9.19 16.83
CA LYS A 40 5.49 -9.50 17.33
C LYS A 40 6.08 -8.34 18.14
N LEU A 41 5.85 -7.12 17.69
CA LEU A 41 6.29 -5.91 18.38
C LEU A 41 5.54 -5.71 19.70
N GLU A 42 4.22 -5.92 19.68
CA GLU A 42 3.37 -5.91 20.87
C GLU A 42 3.85 -6.90 21.93
N ILE A 43 4.13 -8.16 21.54
CA ILE A 43 4.69 -9.19 22.44
C ILE A 43 6.04 -8.77 23.04
N ALA A 44 6.82 -7.99 22.29
CA ALA A 44 8.09 -7.44 22.75
C ALA A 44 7.95 -6.10 23.51
N ASN A 45 6.72 -5.70 23.86
CA ASN A 45 6.36 -4.45 24.54
C ASN A 45 6.76 -3.17 23.78
N TYR A 46 6.89 -3.24 22.46
CA TYR A 46 6.93 -2.05 21.62
C TYR A 46 5.50 -1.58 21.39
N VAL A 47 5.15 -0.44 21.98
CA VAL A 47 3.86 0.20 21.80
C VAL A 47 4.07 1.44 20.92
N PRO A 48 3.35 1.58 19.80
CA PRO A 48 3.48 2.76 18.95
C PRO A 48 3.10 4.03 19.71
N GLU A 49 3.89 5.09 19.55
CA GLU A 49 3.65 6.40 20.16
C GLU A 49 2.83 7.32 19.25
N HIS A 50 2.81 6.99 17.96
CA HIS A 50 2.17 7.74 16.90
C HIS A 50 1.31 6.83 16.04
N SER A 51 0.40 7.42 15.29
CA SER A 51 -0.39 6.70 14.30
C SER A 51 -0.79 7.63 13.18
N LEU A 52 -0.65 7.14 11.94
CA LEU A 52 -1.20 7.82 10.76
C LEU A 52 -2.74 7.87 10.81
N TRP A 53 -3.37 7.03 11.63
CA TRP A 53 -4.82 6.81 11.65
C TRP A 53 -5.60 7.89 12.39
N THR A 54 -4.94 8.81 13.09
CA THR A 54 -5.61 9.83 13.92
C THR A 54 -6.34 10.92 13.11
N LYS A 55 -5.96 11.12 11.84
CA LYS A 55 -6.44 12.25 11.02
C LYS A 55 -7.40 11.88 9.89
N TRP A 56 -7.59 10.59 9.62
CA TRP A 56 -8.34 10.12 8.45
C TRP A 56 -9.58 9.33 8.88
N THR A 57 -10.64 9.36 8.08
CA THR A 57 -11.95 8.75 8.40
C THR A 57 -11.81 7.29 8.83
N GLU A 58 -12.72 6.78 9.67
CA GLU A 58 -12.76 5.37 10.09
C GLU A 58 -12.71 4.39 8.89
N ASP A 59 -13.11 4.83 7.70
CA ASP A 59 -13.01 4.07 6.45
C ASP A 59 -11.69 4.34 5.69
N ARG A 60 -10.70 3.46 5.90
CA ARG A 60 -9.39 3.52 5.22
C ARG A 60 -9.47 3.44 3.68
N LEU A 61 -10.53 2.88 3.12
CA LEU A 61 -10.70 2.85 1.66
C LEU A 61 -11.08 4.22 1.09
N LEU A 62 -11.79 5.05 1.85
CA LEU A 62 -12.07 6.44 1.45
C LEU A 62 -10.79 7.26 1.45
N THR A 63 -9.96 7.11 2.48
CA THR A 63 -8.61 7.70 2.56
C THR A 63 -7.77 7.30 1.36
N PHE A 64 -7.73 6.00 1.06
CA PHE A 64 -6.95 5.51 -0.05
C PHE A 64 -7.46 6.06 -1.38
N GLY A 65 -8.77 6.05 -1.61
CA GLY A 65 -9.39 6.63 -2.79
C GLY A 65 -9.11 8.12 -2.96
N ALA A 66 -9.19 8.90 -1.88
CA ALA A 66 -8.86 10.33 -1.88
C ALA A 66 -7.39 10.58 -2.23
N GLY A 67 -6.48 9.80 -1.63
CA GLY A 67 -5.05 9.87 -1.91
C GLY A 67 -4.70 9.54 -3.37
N LEU A 68 -5.34 8.51 -3.95
CA LEU A 68 -5.15 8.14 -5.35
C LEU A 68 -5.63 9.24 -6.31
N LEU A 69 -6.78 9.86 -6.02
CA LEU A 69 -7.31 10.95 -6.84
C LEU A 69 -6.47 12.23 -6.73
N ALA A 70 -5.93 12.52 -5.54
CA ALA A 70 -5.05 13.67 -5.31
C ALA A 70 -3.75 13.63 -6.14
N LEU A 71 -3.37 12.46 -6.68
CA LEU A 71 -2.25 12.34 -7.62
C LEU A 71 -2.53 13.00 -8.99
N GLY A 72 -3.78 13.38 -9.27
CA GLY A 72 -4.16 14.01 -10.54
C GLY A 72 -3.94 13.08 -11.73
N ARG A 73 -4.19 11.79 -11.53
CA ARG A 73 -4.10 10.75 -12.57
C ARG A 73 -5.45 10.03 -12.68
N PRO A 74 -5.88 9.64 -13.89
CA PRO A 74 -7.07 8.83 -14.05
C PRO A 74 -6.96 7.52 -13.26
N VAL A 75 -7.92 7.27 -12.38
CA VAL A 75 -8.06 6.01 -11.64
C VAL A 75 -9.12 5.17 -12.34
N ARG A 76 -8.76 3.99 -12.81
CA ARG A 76 -9.67 3.12 -13.56
C ARG A 76 -9.91 1.82 -12.81
N ALA A 77 -11.12 1.29 -12.92
CA ALA A 77 -11.44 -0.05 -12.46
C ALA A 77 -10.53 -1.09 -13.14
N ALA A 78 -10.12 -2.09 -12.35
CA ALA A 78 -9.46 -3.30 -12.82
C ALA A 78 -10.10 -4.51 -12.11
N SER A 79 -9.91 -5.71 -12.64
CA SER A 79 -10.56 -6.94 -12.15
C SER A 79 -10.29 -7.25 -10.67
N ASP A 80 -9.14 -6.84 -10.15
CA ASP A 80 -8.68 -7.15 -8.78
C ASP A 80 -8.10 -5.93 -8.04
N GLY A 81 -8.52 -4.72 -8.43
CA GLY A 81 -8.01 -3.48 -7.88
C GLY A 81 -8.39 -2.27 -8.72
N VAL A 82 -7.53 -1.26 -8.70
CA VAL A 82 -7.62 -0.10 -9.59
C VAL A 82 -6.29 0.14 -10.29
N LYS A 83 -6.37 0.66 -11.50
CA LYS A 83 -5.25 0.95 -12.37
C LYS A 83 -5.06 2.46 -12.44
N LEU A 84 -3.81 2.91 -12.34
CA LEU A 84 -3.43 4.30 -12.58
C LEU A 84 -2.51 4.35 -13.79
N GLU A 85 -2.84 5.22 -14.74
CA GLU A 85 -1.99 5.50 -15.91
C GLU A 85 -1.05 6.64 -15.57
N LEU A 86 0.25 6.35 -15.59
CA LEU A 86 1.35 7.29 -15.39
C LEU A 86 2.03 7.56 -16.74
N ALA A 87 2.94 8.54 -16.79
CA ALA A 87 3.67 8.85 -18.01
C ALA A 87 4.53 7.65 -18.47
N GLY A 88 4.04 6.92 -19.48
CA GLY A 88 4.73 5.76 -20.07
C GLY A 88 4.68 4.47 -19.23
N LYS A 89 3.91 4.43 -18.14
CA LYS A 89 3.79 3.25 -17.26
C LYS A 89 2.39 3.17 -16.68
N SER A 90 1.89 1.97 -16.45
CA SER A 90 0.73 1.78 -15.61
C SER A 90 1.09 1.04 -14.33
N VAL A 91 0.42 1.39 -13.25
CA VAL A 91 0.51 0.70 -11.97
C VAL A 91 -0.86 0.19 -11.55
N THR A 92 -0.87 -0.94 -10.87
CA THR A 92 -2.08 -1.49 -10.24
C THR A 92 -1.95 -1.34 -8.74
N VAL A 93 -3.02 -0.93 -8.10
CA VAL A 93 -3.14 -0.97 -6.64
C VAL A 93 -4.40 -1.71 -6.23
N ALA A 94 -4.31 -2.40 -5.12
CA ALA A 94 -5.41 -3.20 -4.59
C ALA A 94 -5.51 -3.06 -3.08
N ALA A 95 -6.60 -3.55 -2.53
CA ALA A 95 -6.79 -3.73 -1.10
C ALA A 95 -6.97 -5.22 -0.83
N ASN A 96 -6.39 -5.71 0.27
CA ASN A 96 -6.47 -7.09 0.71
C ASN A 96 -7.20 -7.17 2.04
N ARG A 97 -7.93 -8.27 2.21
CA ARG A 97 -8.38 -8.72 3.53
C ARG A 97 -8.15 -10.22 3.63
N SER A 98 -7.20 -10.60 4.47
CA SER A 98 -6.90 -12.00 4.78
C SER A 98 -7.56 -12.45 6.09
N ALA A 99 -7.96 -11.50 6.95
CA ALA A 99 -8.72 -11.81 8.16
C ALA A 99 -10.09 -12.45 7.83
N PRO A 100 -10.52 -13.50 8.59
CA PRO A 100 -11.85 -14.09 8.43
C PRO A 100 -12.99 -13.07 8.65
N GLY A 101 -14.08 -13.23 7.91
CA GLY A 101 -15.31 -12.44 8.06
C GLY A 101 -15.31 -11.10 7.33
N GLU A 102 -16.46 -10.42 7.38
CA GLU A 102 -16.65 -9.07 6.83
C GLU A 102 -15.79 -8.05 7.58
N GLY A 103 -15.31 -7.02 6.87
CA GLY A 103 -14.60 -5.91 7.50
C GLY A 103 -13.69 -5.12 6.55
N LEU A 104 -12.99 -4.15 7.13
CA LEU A 104 -12.08 -3.26 6.40
C LEU A 104 -10.82 -4.01 5.89
N PRO A 105 -10.14 -3.50 4.86
CA PRO A 105 -8.86 -4.08 4.43
C PRO A 105 -7.84 -4.11 5.56
N ASP A 106 -7.01 -5.15 5.56
CA ASP A 106 -5.85 -5.29 6.46
C ASP A 106 -4.51 -4.98 5.76
N ALA A 107 -4.52 -4.86 4.43
CA ALA A 107 -3.36 -4.44 3.65
C ALA A 107 -3.75 -3.76 2.32
N TYR A 108 -2.80 -3.00 1.78
CA TYR A 108 -2.86 -2.28 0.52
C TYR A 108 -1.64 -2.68 -0.31
N LEU A 109 -1.87 -2.87 -1.60
CA LEU A 109 -0.90 -3.46 -2.51
C LEU A 109 -0.54 -2.46 -3.59
N PHE A 110 0.73 -2.46 -3.95
CA PHE A 110 1.26 -1.72 -5.07
C PHE A 110 1.96 -2.67 -6.03
N GLN A 111 1.62 -2.59 -7.31
CA GLN A 111 2.25 -3.35 -8.39
C GLN A 111 2.63 -2.41 -9.52
N ALA A 112 3.92 -2.38 -9.84
CA ALA A 112 4.47 -1.57 -10.92
C ALA A 112 4.35 -2.27 -12.28
N THR A 113 4.12 -3.59 -12.28
CA THR A 113 3.89 -4.41 -13.48
C THR A 113 2.61 -5.22 -13.31
N ALA A 114 1.86 -5.40 -14.41
CA ALA A 114 0.55 -6.06 -14.38
C ALA A 114 0.60 -7.57 -14.10
N SER A 115 1.78 -8.19 -14.22
CA SER A 115 1.99 -9.61 -13.93
C SER A 115 2.98 -9.78 -12.78
N GLY A 116 2.61 -10.61 -11.82
CA GLY A 116 3.46 -10.97 -10.68
C GLY A 116 2.87 -10.59 -9.32
N PRO A 117 3.56 -10.95 -8.23
CA PRO A 117 3.18 -10.55 -6.88
C PRO A 117 3.37 -9.03 -6.68
N ALA A 118 2.71 -8.46 -5.67
CA ALA A 118 2.79 -7.03 -5.40
C ALA A 118 4.18 -6.58 -4.93
N ASP A 119 4.75 -5.59 -5.60
CA ASP A 119 6.06 -5.00 -5.30
C ASP A 119 6.15 -4.43 -3.88
N TYR A 120 5.03 -3.96 -3.36
CA TYR A 120 4.87 -3.57 -1.96
C TYR A 120 3.48 -3.97 -1.44
N VAL A 121 3.44 -4.43 -0.20
CA VAL A 121 2.23 -4.68 0.57
C VAL A 121 2.38 -4.02 1.94
N GLY A 122 1.42 -3.23 2.38
CA GLY A 122 1.47 -2.59 3.70
C GLY A 122 0.11 -2.25 4.28
N ASP A 123 0.04 -1.97 5.56
CA ASP A 123 -1.20 -1.66 6.28
C ASP A 123 -1.66 -0.19 6.16
N SER A 124 -0.81 0.65 5.56
CA SER A 124 -0.94 2.10 5.53
C SER A 124 -1.14 2.58 4.07
N PRO A 125 -2.33 3.08 3.69
CA PRO A 125 -2.60 3.55 2.34
C PRO A 125 -1.75 4.76 1.95
N GLU A 126 -1.32 5.58 2.91
CA GLU A 126 -0.46 6.74 2.72
C GLU A 126 0.88 6.35 2.09
N VAL A 127 1.49 5.27 2.58
CA VAL A 127 2.77 4.78 2.05
C VAL A 127 2.60 4.34 0.59
N VAL A 128 1.51 3.65 0.26
CA VAL A 128 1.21 3.25 -1.12
C VAL A 128 1.04 4.49 -2.02
N VAL A 129 0.30 5.50 -1.56
CA VAL A 129 0.12 6.76 -2.32
C VAL A 129 1.45 7.47 -2.55
N GLU A 130 2.33 7.54 -1.54
CA GLU A 130 3.65 8.16 -1.67
C GLU A 130 4.58 7.37 -2.61
N ILE A 131 4.49 6.04 -2.63
CA ILE A 131 5.20 5.21 -3.62
C ILE A 131 4.75 5.58 -5.03
N ILE A 132 3.43 5.62 -5.30
CA ILE A 132 2.91 5.95 -6.63
C ILE A 132 3.32 7.35 -7.05
N ARG A 133 3.22 8.33 -6.14
CA ARG A 133 3.59 9.73 -6.40
C ARG A 133 5.03 9.84 -6.94
N ASN A 134 5.93 8.98 -6.46
CA ASN A 134 7.35 9.05 -6.75
C ASN A 134 7.85 7.89 -7.64
N VAL A 135 6.99 6.98 -8.12
CA VAL A 135 7.44 5.77 -8.83
C VAL A 135 8.18 6.06 -10.12
N LEU A 136 7.88 7.18 -10.79
CA LEU A 136 8.60 7.60 -12.00
C LEU A 136 9.89 8.37 -11.70
N ALA A 137 10.09 8.82 -10.46
CA ALA A 137 11.32 9.47 -10.05
C ALA A 137 12.46 8.45 -10.00
N PRO A 138 13.73 8.92 -10.09
CA PRO A 138 14.89 8.08 -9.81
C PRO A 138 14.72 7.33 -8.48
N ILE A 139 15.25 6.10 -8.42
CA ILE A 139 15.20 5.29 -7.20
C ILE A 139 15.89 6.08 -6.09
N PRO A 140 15.23 6.35 -4.95
CA PRO A 140 15.84 7.10 -3.86
C PRO A 140 17.02 6.30 -3.28
N PRO A 141 18.01 6.97 -2.65
CA PRO A 141 18.99 6.28 -1.84
C PRO A 141 18.30 5.53 -0.69
N LEU A 142 19.03 4.61 -0.06
CA LEU A 142 18.56 3.96 1.15
C LEU A 142 18.33 5.03 2.23
N VAL A 143 17.17 4.97 2.88
CA VAL A 143 16.86 5.87 4.00
C VAL A 143 17.58 5.39 5.24
N GLU A 144 18.38 6.26 5.84
CA GLU A 144 19.03 6.08 7.14
C GLU A 144 18.39 7.06 8.13
N ASP A 145 17.22 6.70 8.65
CA ASP A 145 16.46 7.52 9.60
C ASP A 145 15.89 6.61 10.70
N ASP A 146 16.01 7.04 11.97
CA ASP A 146 15.61 6.26 13.13
C ASP A 146 14.09 5.97 13.18
N TRP A 147 13.27 6.75 12.48
CA TRP A 147 11.84 6.51 12.35
C TRP A 147 11.49 5.43 11.32
N VAL A 148 12.44 5.03 10.47
CA VAL A 148 12.23 4.03 9.43
C VAL A 148 13.06 2.79 9.73
N GLN A 149 12.37 1.66 9.83
CA GLN A 149 13.00 0.37 10.02
C GLN A 149 12.98 -0.42 8.70
N ILE A 150 14.17 -0.85 8.28
CA ILE A 150 14.38 -1.74 7.14
C ILE A 150 14.89 -3.09 7.67
N GLY A 151 14.20 -4.17 7.30
CA GLY A 151 14.42 -5.49 7.85
C GLY A 151 13.75 -5.68 9.23
N PHE A 152 13.59 -6.94 9.62
CA PHE A 152 12.98 -7.28 10.92
C PHE A 152 13.86 -8.28 11.66
N PRO A 153 14.26 -8.01 12.92
CA PRO A 153 15.10 -8.92 13.68
C PRO A 153 14.53 -10.35 13.72
N GLY A 154 15.39 -11.33 13.44
CA GLY A 154 15.02 -12.75 13.42
C GLY A 154 14.24 -13.21 12.17
N ARG A 155 14.02 -12.33 11.18
CA ARG A 155 13.58 -12.74 9.84
C ARG A 155 14.82 -12.94 8.97
N ARG A 156 14.97 -14.14 8.40
CA ARG A 156 16.00 -14.41 7.38
C ARG A 156 15.64 -13.71 6.08
N ASP A 157 16.63 -13.51 5.22
CA ASP A 157 16.42 -13.03 3.86
C ASP A 157 15.34 -13.88 3.18
N GLY A 158 14.33 -13.21 2.64
CA GLY A 158 13.20 -13.80 1.95
C GLY A 158 12.89 -13.03 0.67
N GLU A 159 11.80 -13.41 0.00
CA GLU A 159 11.36 -12.71 -1.22
C GLU A 159 10.93 -11.26 -0.96
N THR A 160 10.61 -10.93 0.29
CA THR A 160 10.24 -9.59 0.74
C THR A 160 11.09 -9.15 1.93
N THR A 161 11.30 -7.85 2.04
CA THR A 161 11.98 -7.19 3.16
C THR A 161 10.96 -6.34 3.91
N TYR A 162 10.97 -6.41 5.24
CA TYR A 162 10.14 -5.54 6.07
C TYR A 162 10.58 -4.09 5.88
N VAL A 163 9.63 -3.18 5.67
CA VAL A 163 9.86 -1.74 5.62
C VAL A 163 8.68 -1.05 6.30
N GLY A 164 8.94 -0.29 7.36
CA GLY A 164 7.89 0.36 8.12
C GLY A 164 8.43 1.14 9.31
N SER A 165 7.58 1.40 10.30
CA SER A 165 7.92 2.13 11.52
C SER A 165 7.09 1.60 12.67
N TRP A 166 7.73 0.98 13.67
CA TRP A 166 7.01 0.51 14.85
C TRP A 166 6.52 1.67 15.71
N GLN A 167 7.23 2.82 15.71
CA GLN A 167 6.82 4.01 16.47
C GLN A 167 5.54 4.64 15.93
N TRP A 168 5.26 4.45 14.65
CA TRP A 168 4.11 5.02 13.93
C TRP A 168 3.02 4.00 13.58
N ASP A 169 3.18 2.75 14.01
CA ASP A 169 2.28 1.63 13.67
C ASP A 169 2.11 1.44 12.15
N ILE A 170 3.23 1.50 11.43
CA ILE A 170 3.30 1.31 9.98
C ILE A 170 4.03 0.01 9.69
N HIS A 171 3.37 -0.92 9.00
CA HIS A 171 3.96 -2.21 8.65
C HIS A 171 3.82 -2.51 7.16
N GLY A 172 4.96 -2.79 6.53
CA GLY A 172 5.04 -3.09 5.11
C GLY A 172 6.09 -4.13 4.77
N GLU A 173 5.94 -4.71 3.58
CA GLU A 173 6.87 -5.63 2.94
C GLU A 173 7.10 -5.20 1.50
N ALA A 174 8.37 -5.08 1.11
CA ALA A 174 8.76 -4.69 -0.25
C ALA A 174 9.59 -5.79 -0.93
N ARG A 175 9.44 -5.95 -2.25
CA ARG A 175 10.20 -6.92 -3.05
C ARG A 175 11.29 -6.23 -3.86
N GLY A 176 12.53 -6.70 -3.67
CA GLY A 176 13.70 -6.17 -4.38
C GLY A 176 14.15 -4.79 -3.87
N GLN A 177 15.42 -4.48 -4.11
CA GLN A 177 16.07 -3.29 -3.53
C GLN A 177 15.39 -1.97 -3.95
N GLU A 178 14.88 -1.89 -5.18
CA GLU A 178 14.18 -0.70 -5.65
C GLU A 178 12.99 -0.36 -4.75
N PHE A 179 12.11 -1.33 -4.50
CA PHE A 179 10.90 -1.08 -3.72
C PHE A 179 11.17 -1.01 -2.23
N VAL A 180 12.25 -1.62 -1.74
CA VAL A 180 12.74 -1.37 -0.38
C VAL A 180 13.08 0.11 -0.20
N ASN A 181 13.87 0.69 -1.11
CA ASN A 181 14.25 2.11 -1.03
C ASN A 181 13.02 3.03 -1.18
N ARG A 182 12.14 2.74 -2.14
CA ARG A 182 10.92 3.53 -2.36
C ARG A 182 9.96 3.46 -1.17
N ALA A 183 9.73 2.27 -0.61
CA ALA A 183 8.87 2.10 0.55
C ALA A 183 9.44 2.80 1.80
N ALA A 184 10.76 2.78 1.97
CA ALA A 184 11.43 3.46 3.08
C ALA A 184 11.26 4.99 2.96
N ALA A 185 11.53 5.53 1.77
CA ALA A 185 11.32 6.95 1.49
C ALA A 185 9.85 7.37 1.62
N ALA A 186 8.92 6.54 1.15
CA ALA A 186 7.49 6.76 1.27
C ALA A 186 7.00 6.73 2.74
N THR A 187 7.55 5.81 3.54
CA THR A 187 7.27 5.72 4.98
C THR A 187 7.72 7.00 5.68
N LEU A 188 8.95 7.45 5.44
CA LEU A 188 9.46 8.69 6.01
C LEU A 188 8.61 9.90 5.58
N ALA A 189 8.27 9.99 4.29
CA ALA A 189 7.45 11.09 3.78
C ALA A 189 6.05 11.13 4.42
N ALA A 190 5.41 9.96 4.61
CA ALA A 190 4.12 9.86 5.28
C ALA A 190 4.21 10.31 6.75
N ILE A 191 5.26 9.91 7.46
CA ILE A 191 5.55 10.35 8.83
C ILE A 191 5.76 11.86 8.89
N GLU A 192 6.60 12.40 8.02
CA GLU A 192 6.87 13.84 7.98
C GLU A 192 5.62 14.66 7.68
N ALA A 193 4.77 14.19 6.75
CA ALA A 193 3.50 14.84 6.44
C ALA A 193 2.59 14.86 7.68
N ALA A 194 2.44 13.71 8.34
CA ALA A 194 1.60 13.60 9.54
C ALA A 194 2.06 14.49 10.70
N ARG A 195 3.37 14.78 10.81
CA ARG A 195 3.96 15.67 11.83
C ARG A 195 3.82 17.17 11.55
N LYS A 196 3.68 17.57 10.28
CA LYS A 196 3.58 18.99 9.88
C LYS A 196 2.17 19.54 10.04
N ASP A 197 1.20 18.63 10.00
CA ASP A 197 -0.23 18.91 10.22
C ASP A 197 -0.62 18.82 11.70
#